data_AF-A0A7S2XWH1-F1
#
_entry.id   AF-A0A7S2XWH1-F1
#
_cell.length_a   1.000
_cell.length_b   1.000
_cell.length_c   1.000
_cell.angle_alpha   90.00
_cell.angle_beta   90.00
_cell.angle_gamma   90.00
#
_symmetry.space_group_name_H-M   'P 1'
#
loop_
_entity.id
_entity.type
_entity.pdbx_description
1 polymer ?
#
loop_
_entity_poly.entity_id
_entity_poly.type
_entity_poly.pdbx_seq_one_letter_code
_entity_poly.pdbx_strand_id
1 'polypeptide(L)'
;SVGSGPTCWLARKQKTAGIVLHSPFMSGMRVLTSNRCLACLDIYPNLSRVAEVQCPVLVIHGQEDREVDWSHGVNLWNTIPDKFRVEPWWVPERGHNNICQGQTALREYHRRLRVFIDGLEKASGSADA
;
A
#
# COMPACT_ATOMS: atom_id res chain seq x y z
N SER A 1 -0.94 7.78 0.85
CA SER A 1 -1.99 8.78 0.99
C SER A 1 -2.97 8.66 -0.16
N VAL A 2 -3.52 9.77 -0.66
CA VAL A 2 -4.54 9.87 -1.73
C VAL A 2 -4.27 8.98 -2.95
N GLY A 3 -2.99 8.85 -3.37
CA GLY A 3 -2.58 8.01 -4.51
C GLY A 3 -2.95 6.53 -4.40
N SER A 4 -3.17 6.00 -3.18
CA SER A 4 -3.63 4.61 -3.00
C SER A 4 -4.98 4.34 -3.67
N GLY A 5 -5.85 5.35 -3.78
CA GLY A 5 -7.13 5.30 -4.49
C GLY A 5 -7.02 4.85 -5.95
N PRO A 6 -6.41 5.66 -6.82
CA PRO A 6 -6.20 5.30 -8.22
C PRO A 6 -5.26 4.10 -8.40
N THR A 7 -4.23 3.94 -7.56
CA THR A 7 -3.31 2.78 -7.64
C THR A 7 -4.04 1.45 -7.44
N CYS A 8 -4.85 1.31 -6.39
CA CYS A 8 -5.62 0.07 -6.16
C CYS A 8 -6.64 -0.17 -7.27
N TRP A 9 -7.26 0.89 -7.79
CA TRP A 9 -8.22 0.78 -8.90
C TRP A 9 -7.55 0.33 -10.20
N LEU A 10 -6.34 0.82 -10.49
CA LEU A 10 -5.60 0.43 -11.68
C LEU A 10 -5.11 -1.01 -11.57
N ALA A 11 -4.53 -1.38 -10.42
CA ALA A 11 -3.97 -2.70 -10.17
C ALA A 11 -4.99 -3.84 -10.24
N ARG A 12 -6.27 -3.57 -9.93
CA ARG A 12 -7.34 -4.57 -10.11
C ARG A 12 -7.83 -4.70 -11.56
N LYS A 13 -7.55 -3.71 -12.41
CA LYS A 13 -8.08 -3.64 -13.79
C LYS A 13 -7.05 -3.98 -14.85
N GLN A 14 -5.79 -3.69 -14.61
CA GLN A 14 -4.71 -3.84 -15.57
C GLN A 14 -3.69 -4.85 -15.07
N LYS A 15 -2.98 -5.48 -16.01
CA LYS A 15 -1.80 -6.29 -15.69
C LYS A 15 -0.70 -5.36 -15.20
N THR A 16 -0.52 -5.28 -13.89
CA THR A 16 0.52 -4.51 -13.24
C THR A 16 1.57 -5.48 -12.67
N ALA A 17 2.86 -5.18 -12.83
CA ALA A 17 3.92 -6.06 -12.31
C ALA A 17 3.97 -6.07 -10.78
N GLY A 18 3.66 -4.94 -10.14
CA GLY A 18 3.55 -4.80 -8.69
C GLY A 18 3.19 -3.36 -8.32
N ILE A 19 2.70 -3.14 -7.10
CA ILE A 19 2.36 -1.81 -6.58
C ILE A 19 2.99 -1.56 -5.21
N VAL A 20 3.33 -0.29 -4.95
CA VAL A 20 3.78 0.18 -3.64
C VAL A 20 2.77 1.18 -3.11
N LEU A 21 2.29 0.95 -1.89
CA LEU A 21 1.29 1.76 -1.22
C LEU A 21 1.92 2.47 -0.02
N HIS A 22 2.17 3.78 -0.15
CA HIS A 22 2.77 4.61 0.89
C HIS A 22 1.68 5.31 1.71
N SER A 23 1.67 5.22 3.04
CA SER A 23 0.61 5.67 3.97
C SER A 23 -0.80 5.53 3.40
N PRO A 24 -1.22 4.32 2.95
CA PRO A 24 -2.49 4.16 2.26
C PRO A 24 -3.69 4.22 3.22
N PHE A 25 -4.85 4.58 2.69
CA PHE A 25 -6.09 4.59 3.44
C PHE A 25 -7.04 3.49 2.91
N MET A 26 -7.80 2.83 3.79
CA MET A 26 -8.72 1.75 3.41
C MET A 26 -9.91 2.20 2.54
N SER A 27 -10.36 3.44 2.74
CA SER A 27 -11.59 4.00 2.18
C SER A 27 -11.51 5.52 2.15
N GLY A 28 -11.86 6.17 1.02
CA GLY A 28 -11.78 7.62 0.87
C GLY A 28 -12.75 8.35 1.79
N MET A 29 -13.89 7.74 2.07
CA MET A 29 -14.87 8.23 3.04
C MET A 29 -14.42 8.05 4.49
N ARG A 30 -13.61 7.03 4.79
CA ARG A 30 -13.06 6.81 6.15
C ARG A 30 -12.02 7.84 6.58
N VAL A 31 -11.47 8.62 5.64
CA VAL A 31 -10.62 9.77 5.95
C VAL A 31 -11.46 10.96 6.46
N LEU A 32 -12.75 11.02 6.10
CA LEU A 32 -13.66 12.11 6.46
C LEU A 32 -14.62 11.76 7.61
N THR A 33 -14.94 10.49 7.83
CA THR A 33 -15.85 10.06 8.91
C THR A 33 -15.74 8.57 9.24
N SER A 34 -15.87 8.21 10.52
CA SER A 34 -15.98 6.81 10.98
C SER A 34 -17.37 6.20 10.71
N ASN A 35 -18.35 6.97 10.24
CA ASN A 35 -19.71 6.53 10.00
C ASN A 35 -19.81 5.63 8.76
N ARG A 36 -20.22 4.37 8.97
CA ARG A 36 -20.34 3.35 7.90
C ARG A 36 -21.52 3.57 6.94
N CYS A 37 -22.49 4.42 7.28
CA CYS A 37 -23.70 4.62 6.48
C CYS A 37 -23.42 5.25 5.10
N LEU A 38 -22.29 5.95 4.94
CA LEU A 38 -21.93 6.62 3.68
C LEU A 38 -20.96 5.81 2.81
N ALA A 39 -20.78 4.51 3.10
CA ALA A 39 -19.85 3.65 2.35
C ALA A 39 -20.20 3.52 0.86
N CYS A 40 -21.46 3.70 0.46
CA CYS A 40 -21.87 3.72 -0.95
C CYS A 40 -21.39 4.98 -1.72
N LEU A 41 -20.98 6.03 -1.02
CA LEU A 41 -20.39 7.24 -1.59
C LEU A 41 -18.85 7.19 -1.56
N ASP A 42 -18.26 6.04 -1.20
CA ASP A 42 -16.82 5.89 -1.19
C ASP A 42 -16.24 5.91 -2.61
N ILE A 43 -15.59 7.02 -2.95
CA ILE A 43 -14.88 7.18 -4.21
C ILE A 43 -13.61 6.29 -4.29
N TYR A 44 -13.11 5.82 -3.14
CA TYR A 44 -11.90 5.02 -3.03
C TYR A 44 -12.03 3.83 -2.05
N PRO A 45 -12.87 2.81 -2.35
CA PRO A 45 -13.01 1.58 -1.56
C PRO A 45 -11.78 0.68 -1.72
N ASN A 46 -10.63 1.14 -1.27
CA ASN A 46 -9.35 0.47 -1.45
C ASN A 46 -9.32 -0.92 -0.80
N LEU A 47 -10.06 -1.12 0.30
CA LEU A 47 -10.17 -2.43 0.94
C LEU A 47 -10.74 -3.50 0.00
N SER A 48 -11.84 -3.19 -0.70
CA SER A 48 -12.43 -4.11 -1.69
C SER A 48 -11.53 -4.24 -2.91
N ARG A 49 -10.92 -3.13 -3.37
CA ARG A 49 -10.07 -3.13 -4.57
C ARG A 49 -8.79 -3.93 -4.35
N VAL A 50 -8.16 -3.86 -3.17
CA VAL A 50 -6.92 -4.57 -2.87
C VAL A 50 -7.13 -6.08 -2.72
N ALA A 51 -8.33 -6.52 -2.33
CA ALA A 51 -8.67 -7.93 -2.28
C ALA A 51 -8.67 -8.60 -3.68
N GLU A 52 -8.83 -7.81 -4.73
CA GLU A 52 -8.96 -8.28 -6.13
C GLU A 52 -7.64 -8.15 -6.92
N VAL A 53 -6.56 -7.63 -6.32
CA VAL A 53 -5.30 -7.41 -7.05
C VAL A 53 -4.63 -8.73 -7.41
N GLN A 54 -3.99 -8.75 -8.58
CA GLN A 54 -3.28 -9.91 -9.11
C GLN A 54 -1.77 -9.66 -9.26
N CYS A 55 -1.23 -8.77 -8.44
CA CYS A 55 0.17 -8.36 -8.47
C CYS A 55 0.72 -8.16 -7.06
N PRO A 56 2.03 -8.41 -6.82
CA PRO A 56 2.68 -8.13 -5.55
C PRO A 56 2.42 -6.71 -5.04
N VAL A 57 2.15 -6.59 -3.75
CA VAL A 57 1.82 -5.33 -3.08
C VAL A 57 2.72 -5.13 -1.86
N LEU A 58 3.49 -4.04 -1.88
CA LEU A 58 4.28 -3.58 -0.74
C LEU A 58 3.55 -2.41 -0.06
N VAL A 59 3.33 -2.50 1.26
CA VAL A 59 2.78 -1.41 2.07
C VAL A 59 3.89 -0.76 2.90
N ILE A 60 3.96 0.56 2.88
CA ILE A 60 4.89 1.36 3.69
C ILE A 60 4.04 2.37 4.48
N HIS A 61 4.14 2.39 5.81
CA HIS A 61 3.31 3.27 6.64
C HIS A 61 4.03 3.63 7.94
N GLY A 62 4.01 4.91 8.31
CA GLY A 62 4.49 5.38 9.62
C GLY A 62 3.57 4.95 10.76
N GLN A 63 4.11 4.50 11.89
CA GLN A 63 3.31 4.05 13.03
C GLN A 63 2.66 5.18 13.82
N GLU A 64 3.13 6.42 13.65
CA GLU A 64 2.60 7.63 14.29
C GLU A 64 1.86 8.54 13.31
N ASP A 65 1.37 7.98 12.20
CA ASP A 65 0.59 8.71 11.19
C ASP A 65 -0.75 9.15 11.78
N ARG A 66 -0.95 10.48 11.93
CA ARG A 66 -2.16 11.07 12.52
C ARG A 66 -3.16 11.51 11.47
N GLU A 67 -2.72 11.62 10.22
CA GLU A 67 -3.52 12.01 9.07
C GLU A 67 -4.25 10.80 8.47
N VAL A 68 -3.56 9.66 8.39
CA VAL A 68 -4.11 8.36 8.03
C VAL A 68 -3.57 7.34 9.01
N ASP A 69 -4.38 7.02 10.02
CA ASP A 69 -3.99 6.11 11.10
C ASP A 69 -3.36 4.81 10.56
N TRP A 70 -2.30 4.35 11.23
CA TRP A 70 -1.52 3.17 10.85
C TRP A 70 -2.39 1.91 10.64
N SER A 71 -3.50 1.78 11.38
CA SER A 71 -4.44 0.67 11.20
C SER A 71 -5.00 0.57 9.78
N HIS A 72 -5.05 1.66 9.02
CA HIS A 72 -5.48 1.62 7.63
C HIS A 72 -4.50 0.80 6.77
N GLY A 73 -3.20 0.99 6.97
CA GLY A 73 -2.15 0.22 6.30
C GLY A 73 -2.19 -1.25 6.71
N VAL A 74 -2.34 -1.54 8.01
CA VAL A 74 -2.43 -2.91 8.54
C VAL A 74 -3.63 -3.65 7.96
N ASN A 75 -4.81 -3.03 7.97
CA ASN A 75 -6.03 -3.68 7.46
C ASN A 75 -5.98 -3.88 5.94
N LEU A 76 -5.44 -2.93 5.18
CA LEU A 76 -5.20 -3.13 3.76
C LEU A 76 -4.25 -4.29 3.52
N TRP A 77 -3.14 -4.33 4.27
CA TRP A 77 -2.13 -5.37 4.14
C TRP A 77 -2.70 -6.77 4.38
N ASN A 78 -3.48 -6.94 5.47
CA ASN A 78 -4.18 -8.18 5.79
C ASN A 78 -5.22 -8.60 4.73
N THR A 79 -5.71 -7.66 3.93
CA THR A 79 -6.74 -7.93 2.91
C THR A 79 -6.14 -8.35 1.56
N ILE A 80 -4.87 -8.05 1.30
CA ILE A 80 -4.16 -8.48 0.07
C ILE A 80 -4.16 -10.01 0.02
N PRO A 81 -4.41 -10.67 -1.14
CA PRO A 81 -4.30 -12.12 -1.25
C PRO A 81 -2.89 -12.60 -0.87
N ASP A 82 -2.77 -13.69 -0.09
CA ASP A 82 -1.50 -14.16 0.48
C ASP A 82 -0.38 -14.31 -0.57
N LYS A 83 -0.71 -14.80 -1.77
CA LYS A 83 0.22 -14.95 -2.90
C LYS A 83 0.89 -13.63 -3.34
N PHE A 84 0.21 -12.50 -3.14
CA PHE A 84 0.64 -11.18 -3.59
C PHE A 84 1.05 -10.27 -2.42
N ARG A 85 0.93 -10.74 -1.19
CA ARG A 85 1.25 -9.96 0.01
C ARG A 85 2.76 -9.96 0.23
N VAL A 86 3.38 -8.79 0.13
CA VAL A 86 4.81 -8.61 0.44
C VAL A 86 4.96 -8.11 1.88
N GLU A 87 6.02 -8.54 2.56
CA GLU A 87 6.35 -8.07 3.91
C GLU A 87 6.32 -6.53 3.98
N PRO A 88 5.50 -5.94 4.85
CA PRO A 88 5.30 -4.50 4.88
C PRO A 88 6.50 -3.81 5.54
N TRP A 89 6.53 -2.49 5.42
CA TRP A 89 7.42 -1.65 6.20
C TRP A 89 6.62 -0.70 7.09
N TRP A 90 6.48 -1.10 8.35
CA TRP A 90 6.01 -0.23 9.42
C TRP A 90 7.18 0.59 9.92
N VAL A 91 7.07 1.91 9.87
CA VAL A 91 8.18 2.81 10.18
C VAL A 91 7.95 3.40 11.57
N PRO A 92 8.72 2.96 12.59
CA PRO A 92 8.54 3.45 13.96
C PRO A 92 8.79 4.95 14.04
N GLU A 93 8.08 5.63 14.94
CA GLU A 93 8.28 7.07 15.24
C GLU A 93 8.10 8.00 14.04
N ARG A 94 7.44 7.52 12.96
CA ARG A 94 7.16 8.30 11.75
C ARG A 94 5.67 8.48 11.55
N GLY A 95 5.31 9.69 11.12
CA GLY A 95 3.97 10.09 10.69
C GLY A 95 3.84 10.13 9.16
N HIS A 96 2.80 10.80 8.67
CA HIS A 96 2.40 10.75 7.26
C HIS A 96 3.45 11.28 6.28
N ASN A 97 4.13 12.35 6.67
CA ASN A 97 4.95 13.16 5.76
C ASN A 97 6.45 13.07 6.03
N ASN A 98 6.89 12.19 6.94
CA ASN A 98 8.28 12.13 7.39
C ASN A 98 8.92 10.73 7.31
N ILE A 99 8.27 9.77 6.65
CA ILE A 99 8.76 8.38 6.52
C ILE A 99 10.21 8.31 6.02
N CYS A 100 10.56 9.12 5.01
CA CYS A 100 11.89 9.13 4.41
C CYS A 100 12.82 10.19 5.02
N GLN A 101 12.43 10.88 6.09
CA GLN A 101 13.19 12.02 6.62
C GLN A 101 14.43 11.54 7.38
N GLY A 102 15.60 12.02 6.93
CA GLY A 102 16.90 11.66 7.48
C GLY A 102 17.60 10.55 6.70
N GLN A 103 18.94 10.55 6.76
CA GLN A 103 19.77 9.71 5.90
C GLN A 103 19.53 8.21 6.07
N THR A 104 19.32 7.76 7.31
CA THR A 104 19.10 6.33 7.62
C THR A 104 17.78 5.83 7.06
N ALA A 105 16.69 6.58 7.29
CA ALA A 105 15.36 6.22 6.81
C ALA A 105 15.31 6.21 5.27
N LEU A 106 15.96 7.19 4.63
CA LEU A 106 16.05 7.24 3.17
C LEU A 106 16.82 6.05 2.58
N ARG A 107 17.94 5.65 3.19
CA ARG A 107 18.69 4.46 2.76
C ARG A 107 17.86 3.19 2.88
N GLU A 108 17.13 3.03 3.99
CA GLU A 108 16.27 1.88 4.19
C GLU A 108 15.11 1.85 3.19
N TYR A 109 14.48 3.00 2.92
CA TYR A 109 13.46 3.15 1.88
C TYR A 109 13.98 2.67 0.52
N HIS A 110 15.15 3.16 0.08
CA HIS A 110 15.76 2.73 -1.18
C HIS A 110 16.11 1.24 -1.20
N ARG A 111 16.64 0.71 -0.09
CA ARG A 111 16.99 -0.71 0.03
C ARG A 111 15.75 -1.59 -0.17
N ARG A 112 14.65 -1.27 0.52
CA ARG A 112 13.39 -2.03 0.42
C ARG A 112 12.77 -1.94 -0.97
N LEU A 113 12.77 -0.76 -1.59
CA LEU A 113 12.29 -0.62 -2.96
C LEU A 113 13.11 -1.45 -3.95
N ARG A 114 14.44 -1.46 -3.81
CA ARG A 114 15.30 -2.28 -4.66
C ARG A 114 14.99 -3.75 -4.51
N VAL A 115 14.90 -4.26 -3.27
CA VAL A 115 14.52 -5.66 -3.01
C VAL A 115 13.17 -6.01 -3.63
N PHE A 116 12.19 -5.11 -3.54
CA PHE A 116 10.88 -5.32 -4.15
C PHE A 116 10.98 -5.39 -5.68
N ILE A 117 11.63 -4.41 -6.32
CA ILE A 117 11.78 -4.33 -7.78
C ILE A 117 12.56 -5.55 -8.32
N ASP A 118 13.71 -5.89 -7.72
CA ASP A 118 14.52 -7.05 -8.10
C ASP A 118 13.71 -8.36 -7.97
N GLY A 119 12.79 -8.42 -7.00
CA GLY A 119 11.87 -9.55 -6.85
C GLY A 119 10.85 -9.65 -7.98
N LEU A 120 10.35 -8.52 -8.49
CA LEU A 120 9.44 -8.48 -9.65
C LEU A 120 10.14 -8.95 -10.93
N GLU A 121 11.37 -8.51 -11.18
CA GLU A 121 12.13 -8.86 -12.39
C GLU A 121 12.44 -10.37 -12.46
N LYS A 122 12.74 -10.99 -11.31
CA LYS A 122 12.94 -12.45 -11.21
C LYS A 122 11.66 -13.23 -11.46
N ALA A 123 10.52 -12.71 -10.98
CA ALA A 123 9.22 -13.33 -11.20
C ALA A 123 8.76 -13.23 -12.68
N SER A 124 9.11 -12.15 -13.39
CA SER A 124 8.82 -12.04 -14.83
C SER A 124 9.73 -12.93 -15.67
N GLY A 125 11.04 -12.98 -15.37
CA GLY A 125 11.99 -13.81 -16.15
C GLY A 125 11.78 -15.32 -16.03
N SER A 126 11.03 -15.78 -15.02
CA SER A 126 10.64 -17.18 -14.85
C SER A 126 9.30 -17.54 -15.50
N ALA A 127 8.52 -16.55 -15.95
CA ALA A 127 7.27 -16.77 -16.69
C ALA A 127 7.48 -16.87 -18.21
N ASP A 128 8.62 -16.39 -18.71
CA ASP A 128 9.00 -16.37 -20.13
C ASP A 128 10.02 -17.48 -20.51
N ALA A 129 10.35 -18.39 -19.59
CA ALA A 129 11.27 -19.52 -19.78
C ALA A 129 10.54 -20.86 -19.63
#